data_AF-A0A915XPX3-F1
#
_entry.id   AF-A0A915XPX3-F1
#
_cell.length_a   1.000
_cell.length_b   1.000
_cell.length_c   1.000
_cell.angle_alpha   90.00
_cell.angle_beta   90.00
_cell.angle_gamma   90.00
#
_symmetry.space_group_name_H-M   'P 1'
#
loop_
_entity.id
_entity.type
_entity.pdbx_description
1 polymer ?
#
loop_
_entity_poly.entity_id
_entity_poly.type
_entity_poly.pdbx_seq_one_letter_code
_entity_poly.pdbx_strand_id
1 'polypeptide(L)'
;MGDAPMTRESMEAAGRLNGWKEIADYLGRSVRSVQRWENELCLPVHRLKTRNGQVVYAYRAELGEWLERSEVQRELGTSAAPTDGPDTGTPTPGPDAPPAIVSGVASDVTEPVSVPEAPSIAARAVVEEGPHAGLPAVMPAGPTVVSEAVAPVAAAAARPKWREYVWLGATAAALLVGVLIGRGAGSASGATATTVHIEGRVIEGHDRAGRLVWRHDVGHSVRSTQDRPPTGEDGANTDSVALEDIDGDGTSEFLVPVRSGDGRIPASTDRLMAFGEDGRLRWSVAPEFSVQCGDRTFRGPWELRAVAVSRGPGPKRVWASYVDSLWWPSFVIEIDPAGQSRTRLFQSGWVLSLGELDTPAGPRLVAGGVLNEHARASLTVVDLQGPPTVVKASAPEFQCRMDGQVPDRVHLLPSLEMTGAMGLPYRLISRLRTNGADLLWEDNYGHAVGYLGVDGRISEFLLTDMYWHEHEGASRFAVKHMPRDCPERKGPYEIREWTAAGGWGSYAVSSGAGRQAVAEMASNQK
;
A
#
# COMPACT_ATOMS: atom_id res chain seq x y z
N MET A 1 -36.77 8.04 -25.09
CA MET A 1 -36.79 9.27 -24.27
C MET A 1 -35.55 10.06 -24.63
N GLY A 2 -35.71 11.27 -25.17
CA GLY A 2 -34.57 12.18 -25.35
C GLY A 2 -34.22 12.80 -24.01
N ASP A 3 -32.96 12.75 -23.61
CA ASP A 3 -32.47 13.45 -22.43
C ASP A 3 -32.53 14.96 -22.68
N ALA A 4 -33.33 15.64 -21.87
CA ALA A 4 -33.37 17.09 -21.84
C ALA A 4 -32.06 17.64 -21.25
N PRO A 5 -31.53 18.77 -21.77
CA PRO A 5 -30.35 19.38 -21.19
C PRO A 5 -30.67 19.90 -19.79
N MET A 6 -29.86 19.49 -18.82
CA MET A 6 -29.96 19.94 -17.43
C MET A 6 -29.86 21.46 -17.33
N THR A 7 -30.71 22.06 -16.50
CA THR A 7 -30.83 23.51 -16.35
C THR A 7 -29.62 24.12 -15.64
N ARG A 8 -29.37 25.40 -15.89
CA ARG A 8 -28.28 26.19 -15.30
C ARG A 8 -28.29 26.19 -13.76
N GLU A 9 -29.47 26.06 -13.14
CA GLU A 9 -29.64 25.95 -11.69
C GLU A 9 -29.10 24.63 -11.11
N SER A 10 -29.14 23.51 -11.85
CA SER A 10 -28.55 22.24 -11.36
C SER A 10 -27.02 22.24 -11.47
N MET A 11 -26.45 23.04 -12.37
CA MET A 11 -25.01 23.27 -12.47
C MET A 11 -24.50 24.22 -11.37
N GLU A 12 -25.32 25.17 -10.92
CA GLU A 12 -24.99 26.06 -9.79
C GLU A 12 -24.98 25.32 -8.44
N ALA A 13 -25.77 24.26 -8.30
CA ALA A 13 -25.75 23.39 -7.12
C ALA A 13 -24.45 22.54 -6.97
N ALA A 14 -23.63 22.43 -8.01
CA ALA A 14 -22.43 21.57 -8.05
C ALA A 14 -21.10 22.28 -7.70
N GLY A 15 -21.14 23.51 -7.16
CA GLY A 15 -19.93 24.19 -6.65
C GLY A 15 -18.87 24.50 -7.72
N ARG A 16 -19.25 24.63 -8.99
CA ARG A 16 -18.35 24.94 -10.12
C ARG A 16 -18.18 26.44 -10.31
N LEU A 17 -16.94 26.90 -10.39
CA LEU A 17 -16.53 28.27 -10.70
C LEU A 17 -16.12 28.35 -12.17
N ASN A 18 -16.70 29.29 -12.93
CA ASN A 18 -16.48 29.41 -14.36
C ASN A 18 -15.62 30.64 -14.68
N GLY A 19 -14.48 30.39 -15.30
CA GLY A 19 -13.54 31.41 -15.71
C GLY A 19 -12.62 31.89 -14.59
N TRP A 20 -11.52 32.52 -15.00
CA TRP A 20 -10.46 32.95 -14.10
C TRP A 20 -10.91 33.90 -12.99
N LYS A 21 -11.89 34.76 -13.29
CA LYS A 21 -12.37 35.77 -12.33
C LYS A 21 -13.10 35.13 -11.16
N GLU A 22 -14.01 34.19 -11.42
CA GLU A 22 -14.75 33.50 -10.36
C GLU A 22 -13.83 32.64 -9.47
N ILE A 23 -12.80 32.02 -10.06
CA ILE A 23 -11.79 31.24 -9.33
C ILE A 23 -10.97 32.17 -8.43
N ALA A 24 -10.53 33.32 -8.95
CA ALA A 24 -9.77 34.31 -8.22
C ALA A 24 -10.56 34.91 -7.05
N ASP A 25 -11.83 35.23 -7.28
CA ASP A 25 -12.73 35.76 -6.25
C ASP A 25 -12.96 34.74 -5.13
N TYR A 26 -13.12 33.45 -5.46
CA TYR A 26 -13.28 32.39 -4.45
C TYR A 26 -12.04 32.21 -3.57
N LEU A 27 -10.85 32.32 -4.14
CA LEU A 27 -9.58 32.19 -3.42
C LEU A 27 -9.13 33.49 -2.73
N GLY A 28 -9.84 34.61 -2.94
CA GLY A 28 -9.46 35.92 -2.42
C GLY A 28 -8.11 36.42 -2.96
N ARG A 29 -7.85 36.24 -4.27
CA ARG A 29 -6.56 36.52 -4.93
C ARG A 29 -6.76 37.18 -6.29
N SER A 30 -5.68 37.69 -6.89
CA SER A 30 -5.73 38.24 -8.25
C SER A 30 -5.76 37.11 -9.30
N VAL A 31 -6.38 37.37 -10.46
CA VAL A 31 -6.39 36.43 -11.60
C VAL A 31 -4.97 35.99 -11.99
N ARG A 32 -4.00 36.93 -11.97
CA ARG A 32 -2.60 36.63 -12.28
C ARG A 32 -1.97 35.70 -11.26
N SER A 33 -2.29 35.86 -9.97
CA SER A 33 -1.83 34.96 -8.90
C SER A 33 -2.36 33.55 -9.07
N VAL A 34 -3.65 33.41 -9.40
CA VAL A 34 -4.30 32.11 -9.62
C VAL A 34 -3.77 31.41 -10.87
N GLN A 35 -3.54 32.14 -11.97
CA GLN A 35 -2.89 31.60 -13.17
C GLN A 35 -1.44 31.19 -12.91
N ARG A 36 -0.71 31.94 -12.08
CA ARG A 36 0.63 31.53 -11.65
C ARG A 36 0.58 30.25 -10.83
N TRP A 37 -0.36 30.13 -9.89
CA TRP A 37 -0.53 28.92 -9.10
C TRP A 37 -0.97 27.70 -9.90
N GLU A 38 -1.73 27.87 -11.00
CA GLU A 38 -1.98 26.77 -11.96
C GLU A 38 -0.66 26.20 -12.48
N ASN A 39 0.31 27.06 -12.82
CA ASN A 39 1.57 26.66 -13.43
C ASN A 39 2.63 26.19 -12.40
N GLU A 40 2.73 26.87 -11.25
CA GLU A 40 3.80 26.68 -10.28
C GLU A 40 3.40 25.77 -9.11
N LEU A 41 2.11 25.76 -8.73
CA LEU A 41 1.60 25.06 -7.54
C LEU A 41 0.51 24.04 -7.87
N CYS A 42 0.32 23.74 -9.15
CA CYS A 42 -0.69 22.79 -9.66
C CYS A 42 -2.10 23.05 -9.11
N LEU A 43 -2.54 24.32 -9.13
CA LEU A 43 -3.92 24.68 -8.80
C LEU A 43 -4.89 23.90 -9.72
N PRO A 44 -5.87 23.16 -9.18
CA PRO A 44 -6.78 22.35 -9.98
C PRO A 44 -7.72 23.25 -10.78
N VAL A 45 -7.42 23.37 -12.07
CA VAL A 45 -8.16 24.17 -13.05
C VAL A 45 -8.39 23.32 -14.30
N HIS A 46 -9.64 23.23 -14.72
CA HIS A 46 -10.09 22.40 -15.85
C HIS A 46 -10.36 23.26 -17.08
N ARG A 47 -10.13 22.70 -18.27
CA ARG A 47 -10.33 23.40 -19.55
C ARG A 47 -11.24 22.59 -20.47
N LEU A 48 -12.40 23.16 -20.80
CA LEU A 48 -13.31 22.59 -21.78
C LEU A 48 -13.03 23.19 -23.16
N LYS A 49 -12.66 22.35 -24.14
CA LYS A 49 -12.55 22.78 -25.54
C LYS A 49 -13.95 22.97 -26.12
N THR A 50 -14.29 24.20 -26.45
CA THR A 50 -15.52 24.56 -27.17
C THR A 50 -15.19 24.94 -28.61
N ARG A 51 -16.21 24.97 -29.48
CA ARG A 51 -16.08 25.38 -30.89
C ARG A 51 -15.46 26.79 -31.06
N ASN A 52 -15.55 27.64 -30.03
CA ASN A 52 -15.09 29.03 -30.04
C ASN A 52 -13.88 29.29 -29.13
N GLY A 53 -13.20 28.25 -28.62
CA GLY A 53 -12.01 28.38 -27.76
C GLY A 53 -12.07 27.52 -26.49
N GLN A 54 -11.11 27.71 -25.59
CA GLN A 54 -11.07 27.00 -24.31
C GLN A 54 -11.79 27.79 -23.22
N VAL A 55 -12.76 27.16 -22.55
CA VAL A 55 -13.43 27.73 -21.36
C VAL A 55 -12.82 27.09 -20.12
N VAL A 56 -12.33 27.92 -19.22
CA VAL A 56 -11.68 27.51 -17.97
C VAL A 56 -12.73 27.39 -16.86
N TYR A 57 -12.64 26.39 -15.99
CA TYR A 57 -13.47 26.26 -14.78
C TYR A 57 -12.74 25.48 -13.67
N ALA A 58 -13.22 25.57 -12.43
CA ALA A 58 -12.70 24.79 -11.29
C ALA A 58 -13.84 24.39 -10.34
N TYR A 59 -13.64 23.35 -9.53
CA TYR A 59 -14.61 22.96 -8.50
C TYR A 59 -14.19 23.47 -7.12
N ARG A 60 -15.12 24.03 -6.35
CA ARG A 60 -14.87 24.55 -5.00
C ARG A 60 -14.27 23.48 -4.07
N ALA A 61 -14.70 22.22 -4.20
CA ALA A 61 -14.16 21.12 -3.40
C ALA A 61 -12.67 20.87 -3.67
N GLU A 62 -12.27 20.76 -4.94
CA GLU A 62 -10.86 20.59 -5.35
C GLU A 62 -9.99 21.78 -4.93
N LEU A 63 -10.53 23.00 -5.02
CA LEU A 63 -9.85 24.21 -4.55
C LEU A 63 -9.70 24.23 -3.02
N GLY A 64 -10.68 23.72 -2.28
CA GLY A 64 -10.61 23.52 -0.83
C GLY A 64 -9.51 22.52 -0.44
N GLU A 65 -9.52 21.35 -1.07
CA GLU A 65 -8.48 20.32 -0.85
C GLU A 65 -7.08 20.81 -1.24
N TRP A 66 -6.96 21.60 -2.31
CA TRP A 66 -5.70 22.23 -2.69
C TRP A 66 -5.19 23.21 -1.62
N LEU A 67 -6.08 24.00 -1.00
CA LEU A 67 -5.73 24.92 0.08
C LEU A 67 -5.31 24.22 1.38
N GLU A 68 -5.80 23.00 1.63
CA GLU A 68 -5.48 22.21 2.82
C GLU A 68 -4.11 21.52 2.73
N ARG A 69 -3.46 21.50 1.56
CA ARG A 69 -2.08 20.99 1.42
C ARG A 69 -1.08 21.87 2.18
N SER A 70 -0.29 21.24 3.05
CA SER A 70 0.68 21.90 3.94
C SER A 70 1.74 22.73 3.20
N GLU A 71 2.15 22.33 2.00
CA GLU A 71 3.09 23.06 1.14
C GLU A 71 2.47 24.35 0.58
N VAL A 72 1.20 24.30 0.20
CA VAL A 72 0.42 25.46 -0.26
C VAL A 72 0.21 26.44 0.89
N GLN A 73 -0.14 25.97 2.09
CA GLN A 73 -0.25 26.84 3.26
C GLN A 73 1.06 27.52 3.66
N ARG A 74 2.21 26.84 3.47
CA ARG A 74 3.54 27.40 3.77
C ARG A 74 3.91 28.54 2.82
N GLU A 75 3.58 28.43 1.53
CA GLU A 75 3.74 29.51 0.56
C GLU A 75 2.73 30.66 0.80
N LEU A 76 1.46 30.35 1.06
CA LEU A 76 0.42 31.34 1.30
C LEU A 76 0.63 32.12 2.60
N GLY A 77 1.18 31.47 3.63
CA GLY A 77 1.51 32.08 4.93
C GLY A 77 2.78 32.95 4.91
N THR A 78 3.58 32.89 3.84
CA THR A 78 4.77 33.73 3.67
C THR A 78 4.44 35.08 3.00
N SER A 79 3.16 35.37 2.72
CA SER A 79 2.77 36.64 2.08
C SER A 79 1.48 37.25 2.63
N ALA A 80 1.64 38.11 3.64
CA ALA A 80 0.77 39.26 3.94
C ALA A 80 1.73 40.45 4.17
N ALA A 81 1.65 41.64 3.54
CA ALA A 81 0.56 42.40 2.91
C ALA A 81 1.15 43.34 1.78
N PRO A 82 0.34 44.15 1.05
CA PRO A 82 0.55 44.52 -0.37
C PRO A 82 0.98 45.97 -0.65
N THR A 83 1.39 46.25 -1.91
CA THR A 83 1.04 47.49 -2.64
C THR A 83 1.06 47.30 -4.16
N ASP A 84 0.01 47.83 -4.80
CA ASP A 84 -0.24 47.98 -6.24
C ASP A 84 0.75 48.91 -6.98
N GLY A 85 0.91 48.71 -8.29
CA GLY A 85 1.45 49.71 -9.23
C GLY A 85 1.92 49.11 -10.58
N PRO A 86 1.46 49.59 -11.75
CA PRO A 86 1.43 48.81 -13.00
C PRO A 86 2.65 48.99 -13.94
N ASP A 87 2.95 47.87 -14.62
CA ASP A 87 3.35 47.68 -16.02
C ASP A 87 4.29 48.69 -16.71
N THR A 88 5.43 48.21 -17.22
CA THR A 88 5.79 48.33 -18.64
C THR A 88 7.08 47.57 -19.01
N GLY A 89 6.97 46.68 -20.00
CA GLY A 89 7.98 46.55 -21.08
C GLY A 89 9.09 45.51 -20.95
N THR A 90 8.93 44.35 -21.61
CA THR A 90 10.03 43.67 -22.33
C THR A 90 10.31 44.43 -23.64
N PRO A 91 11.53 44.40 -24.23
CA PRO A 91 11.98 43.22 -24.99
C PRO A 91 13.50 42.93 -24.96
N THR A 92 13.86 41.64 -24.95
CA THR A 92 15.12 41.07 -25.50
C THR A 92 15.02 41.02 -27.06
N PRO A 93 16.02 40.62 -27.90
CA PRO A 93 17.32 39.97 -27.63
C PRO A 93 18.50 40.40 -28.54
N GLY A 94 19.69 39.81 -28.33
CA GLY A 94 20.78 39.82 -29.31
C GLY A 94 22.06 39.11 -28.80
N PRO A 95 22.50 37.99 -29.41
CA PRO A 95 23.63 37.15 -28.98
C PRO A 95 24.95 37.59 -29.63
N ASP A 96 26.10 37.25 -29.03
CA ASP A 96 27.27 36.72 -29.77
C ASP A 96 28.51 36.41 -28.89
N ALA A 97 29.07 35.22 -29.16
CA ALA A 97 30.48 34.78 -29.05
C ALA A 97 31.02 34.23 -27.68
N PRO A 98 32.12 33.43 -27.70
CA PRO A 98 32.12 31.97 -27.43
C PRO A 98 32.95 31.56 -26.19
N PRO A 99 33.02 30.26 -25.80
CA PRO A 99 33.68 29.84 -24.58
C PRO A 99 35.20 29.69 -24.76
N ALA A 100 35.97 30.19 -23.78
CA ALA A 100 37.40 29.90 -23.65
C ALA A 100 37.61 28.71 -22.69
N ILE A 101 38.34 27.73 -23.22
CA ILE A 101 38.88 26.54 -22.56
C ILE A 101 40.08 26.96 -21.69
N VAL A 102 40.17 26.50 -20.44
CA VAL A 102 41.46 26.09 -19.83
C VAL A 102 41.24 24.91 -18.89
N SER A 103 42.09 23.91 -19.09
CA SER A 103 42.23 22.66 -18.36
C SER A 103 43.18 22.81 -17.16
N GLY A 104 42.89 22.09 -16.08
CA GLY A 104 43.89 21.41 -15.24
C GLY A 104 44.51 22.19 -14.07
N VAL A 105 44.44 21.59 -12.87
CA VAL A 105 45.60 21.21 -12.04
C VAL A 105 45.14 20.24 -10.94
N ALA A 106 46.02 19.30 -10.64
CA ALA A 106 45.85 18.13 -9.79
C ALA A 106 46.23 18.34 -8.31
N SER A 107 45.69 17.45 -7.49
CA SER A 107 46.26 16.80 -6.29
C SER A 107 46.65 17.57 -5.02
N ASP A 108 46.06 17.05 -3.93
CA ASP A 108 46.68 16.53 -2.69
C ASP A 108 46.55 17.27 -1.33
N VAL A 109 45.87 16.56 -0.41
CA VAL A 109 46.30 16.15 0.96
C VAL A 109 45.81 16.92 2.21
N THR A 110 45.22 16.10 3.13
CA THR A 110 44.97 16.23 4.61
C THR A 110 44.02 17.32 5.11
N GLU A 111 43.13 17.17 6.10
CA GLU A 111 42.80 16.22 7.19
C GLU A 111 41.40 16.59 7.75
N PRO A 112 40.76 15.86 8.70
CA PRO A 112 39.31 15.73 8.81
C PRO A 112 38.62 16.80 9.66
N VAL A 113 37.40 17.18 9.27
CA VAL A 113 36.51 18.01 10.10
C VAL A 113 35.57 17.11 10.91
N SER A 114 35.75 17.15 12.22
CA SER A 114 34.87 16.56 13.23
C SER A 114 33.49 17.21 13.21
N VAL A 115 32.44 16.40 13.18
CA VAL A 115 31.05 16.85 13.39
C VAL A 115 30.66 16.50 14.83
N PRO A 116 30.12 17.43 15.64
CA PRO A 116 29.71 17.13 17.00
C PRO A 116 28.38 16.35 17.03
N GLU A 117 28.34 15.32 17.88
CA GLU A 117 27.12 14.62 18.31
C GLU A 117 26.12 15.60 18.93
N ALA A 118 24.85 15.50 18.52
CA ALA A 118 23.71 16.06 19.23
C ALA A 118 23.00 14.95 20.03
N PRO A 119 22.57 15.23 21.28
CA PRO A 119 22.25 14.19 22.25
C PRO A 119 20.84 13.60 22.12
N SER A 120 20.77 12.32 22.46
CA SER A 120 19.57 11.54 22.79
C SER A 120 18.75 12.20 23.90
N ILE A 121 17.48 12.49 23.62
CA ILE A 121 16.49 12.88 24.64
C ILE A 121 15.65 11.64 24.96
N ALA A 122 15.98 11.01 26.10
CA ALA A 122 15.10 10.08 26.79
C ALA A 122 14.15 10.87 27.70
N ALA A 123 12.85 10.81 27.42
CA ALA A 123 11.82 11.28 28.34
C ALA A 123 11.60 10.23 29.43
N ARG A 124 12.05 10.52 30.65
CA ARG A 124 11.72 9.78 31.87
C ARG A 124 11.06 10.75 32.84
N ALA A 125 9.78 10.51 33.13
CA ALA A 125 8.99 11.28 34.08
C ALA A 125 9.53 11.11 35.50
N VAL A 126 9.68 12.24 36.20
CA VAL A 126 10.10 12.35 37.60
C VAL A 126 8.85 12.31 38.49
N VAL A 127 8.92 11.47 39.52
CA VAL A 127 8.06 11.45 40.71
C VAL A 127 8.63 12.47 41.70
N GLU A 128 7.81 13.38 42.22
CA GLU A 128 8.17 14.25 43.34
C GLU A 128 8.00 13.52 44.68
N GLU A 129 9.09 13.41 45.45
CA GLU A 129 9.07 13.35 46.91
C GLU A 129 10.10 14.35 47.46
N GLY A 130 9.66 15.24 48.35
CA GLY A 130 10.51 16.19 49.09
C GLY A 130 10.85 15.70 50.51
N PRO A 131 12.02 16.04 51.09
CA PRO A 131 12.40 15.54 52.41
C PRO A 131 12.64 16.60 53.51
N HIS A 132 12.72 16.07 54.75
CA HIS A 132 13.43 16.52 55.96
C HIS A 132 12.80 17.62 56.85
N ALA A 133 12.91 17.63 58.19
CA ALA A 133 13.40 16.70 59.22
C ALA A 133 13.05 17.29 60.62
N GLY A 134 13.02 16.47 61.69
CA GLY A 134 13.01 16.95 63.08
C GLY A 134 12.61 15.92 64.16
N LEU A 135 13.61 15.31 64.81
CA LEU A 135 13.59 14.39 65.98
C LEU A 135 13.22 15.10 67.33
N PRO A 136 13.20 14.44 68.53
CA PRO A 136 13.09 13.02 68.91
C PRO A 136 12.13 12.66 70.09
N ALA A 137 11.80 11.36 70.17
CA ALA A 137 11.65 10.39 71.29
C ALA A 137 11.23 10.79 72.73
N VAL A 138 10.20 10.10 73.27
CA VAL A 138 10.11 9.50 74.65
C VAL A 138 9.08 8.33 74.65
N MET A 139 9.40 7.20 75.30
CA MET A 139 8.53 6.04 75.66
C MET A 139 8.20 6.09 77.19
N PRO A 140 7.45 5.16 77.86
CA PRO A 140 6.38 4.20 77.47
C PRO A 140 5.17 4.15 78.47
N ALA A 141 4.25 3.18 78.20
CA ALA A 141 3.48 2.34 79.15
C ALA A 141 2.17 2.84 79.82
N GLY A 142 1.11 2.01 79.74
CA GLY A 142 0.04 1.92 80.75
C GLY A 142 -1.37 1.64 80.21
N PRO A 143 -2.26 0.91 80.92
CA PRO A 143 -3.17 -0.06 80.30
C PRO A 143 -4.68 0.24 80.42
N THR A 144 -5.44 -0.49 79.59
CA THR A 144 -6.78 -1.09 79.77
C THR A 144 -7.77 -0.48 80.78
N VAL A 145 -8.96 -0.10 80.29
CA VAL A 145 -10.21 -0.13 81.08
C VAL A 145 -11.34 -0.73 80.24
N VAL A 146 -12.00 -1.71 80.85
CA VAL A 146 -13.25 -2.38 80.46
C VAL A 146 -14.42 -1.67 81.16
N SER A 147 -15.55 -1.45 80.49
CA SER A 147 -16.90 -1.45 81.10
C SER A 147 -17.94 -1.39 79.97
N GLU A 148 -18.61 -2.50 79.64
CA GLU A 148 -19.88 -3.02 80.21
C GLU A 148 -21.14 -2.29 79.72
N ALA A 149 -22.14 -3.11 79.39
CA ALA A 149 -23.26 -2.85 78.52
C ALA A 149 -24.55 -2.53 79.27
N VAL A 150 -25.50 -1.82 78.65
CA VAL A 150 -26.94 -2.02 78.89
C VAL A 150 -27.74 -1.68 77.62
N ALA A 151 -28.59 -2.63 77.19
CA ALA A 151 -29.64 -2.45 76.18
C ALA A 151 -31.01 -2.20 76.86
N PRO A 152 -32.02 -1.71 76.12
CA PRO A 152 -33.40 -2.10 76.39
C PRO A 152 -34.12 -2.70 75.17
N VAL A 153 -34.63 -3.91 75.44
CA VAL A 153 -35.94 -4.52 75.11
C VAL A 153 -36.72 -4.07 73.87
N ALA A 154 -37.07 -5.08 73.08
CA ALA A 154 -37.86 -5.07 71.86
C ALA A 154 -39.37 -4.89 72.05
N ALA A 155 -40.01 -4.30 71.04
CA ALA A 155 -41.42 -4.51 70.70
C ALA A 155 -41.50 -5.07 69.27
N ALA A 156 -42.17 -6.21 69.11
CA ALA A 156 -42.31 -6.93 67.85
C ALA A 156 -43.47 -6.36 67.01
N ALA A 157 -43.20 -6.11 65.71
CA ALA A 157 -44.23 -5.86 64.70
C ALA A 157 -43.91 -6.67 63.43
N ALA A 158 -44.96 -7.23 62.84
CA ALA A 158 -44.94 -8.26 61.80
C ALA A 158 -44.25 -7.81 60.49
N ARG A 159 -43.50 -8.73 59.88
CA ARG A 159 -42.71 -8.51 58.65
C ARG A 159 -43.57 -8.56 57.38
N PRO A 160 -43.50 -7.56 56.48
CA PRO A 160 -44.23 -7.59 55.22
C PRO A 160 -43.54 -8.51 54.18
N LYS A 161 -44.35 -9.37 53.52
CA LYS A 161 -43.97 -10.44 52.58
C LYS A 161 -43.49 -9.99 51.19
N TRP A 162 -42.86 -8.80 51.07
CA TRP A 162 -42.37 -8.32 49.77
C TRP A 162 -40.97 -8.85 49.41
N ARG A 163 -40.22 -9.39 50.40
CA ARG A 163 -38.85 -9.90 50.19
C ARG A 163 -38.76 -11.17 49.35
N GLU A 164 -39.85 -11.91 49.16
CA GLU A 164 -39.90 -13.05 48.23
C GLU A 164 -40.08 -12.60 46.76
N TYR A 165 -40.67 -11.43 46.53
CA TYR A 165 -40.83 -10.85 45.19
C TYR A 165 -39.58 -10.09 44.70
N VAL A 166 -38.71 -9.63 45.61
CA VAL A 166 -37.45 -8.97 45.24
C VAL A 166 -36.46 -9.95 44.62
N TRP A 167 -36.43 -11.21 45.08
CA TRP A 167 -35.55 -12.22 44.50
C TRP A 167 -36.09 -12.82 43.20
N LEU A 168 -37.41 -12.91 43.01
CA LEU A 168 -38.04 -13.26 41.73
C LEU A 168 -37.89 -12.15 40.68
N GLY A 169 -37.99 -10.87 41.08
CA GLY A 169 -37.76 -9.73 40.20
C GLY A 169 -36.30 -9.61 39.76
N ALA A 170 -35.35 -9.86 40.67
CA ALA A 170 -33.92 -9.83 40.36
C ALA A 170 -33.47 -11.01 39.48
N THR A 171 -34.06 -12.20 39.63
CA THR A 171 -33.80 -13.33 38.71
C THR A 171 -34.48 -13.13 37.36
N ALA A 172 -35.70 -12.58 37.31
CA ALA A 172 -36.35 -12.23 36.05
C ALA A 172 -35.60 -11.12 35.30
N ALA A 173 -35.06 -10.12 36.01
CA ALA A 173 -34.23 -9.06 35.42
C ALA A 173 -32.85 -9.58 35.00
N ALA A 174 -32.22 -10.47 35.77
CA ALA A 174 -30.96 -11.12 35.38
C ALA A 174 -31.15 -12.12 34.22
N LEU A 175 -32.30 -12.77 34.12
CA LEU A 175 -32.69 -13.57 32.95
C LEU A 175 -33.04 -12.69 31.77
N LEU A 176 -33.67 -11.52 31.96
CA LEU A 176 -33.92 -10.58 30.85
C LEU A 176 -32.62 -9.94 30.36
N VAL A 177 -31.71 -9.56 31.25
CA VAL A 177 -30.37 -9.05 30.90
C VAL A 177 -29.52 -10.18 30.33
N GLY A 178 -29.63 -11.40 30.84
CA GLY A 178 -29.00 -12.60 30.26
C GLY A 178 -29.57 -12.99 28.90
N VAL A 179 -30.86 -12.73 28.64
CA VAL A 179 -31.51 -12.91 27.33
C VAL A 179 -31.24 -11.73 26.40
N LEU A 180 -31.00 -10.51 26.90
CA LEU A 180 -30.65 -9.34 26.09
C LEU A 180 -29.14 -9.31 25.76
N ILE A 181 -28.27 -9.74 26.68
CA ILE A 181 -26.84 -9.99 26.43
C ILE A 181 -26.67 -11.30 25.63
N GLY A 182 -27.49 -12.33 25.89
CA GLY A 182 -27.55 -13.57 25.10
C GLY A 182 -28.24 -13.43 23.74
N ARG A 183 -28.93 -12.31 23.47
CA ARG A 183 -29.43 -11.94 22.13
C ARG A 183 -28.47 -11.01 21.37
N GLY A 184 -27.46 -10.45 22.03
CA GLY A 184 -26.30 -9.81 21.38
C GLY A 184 -25.19 -10.81 21.01
N ALA A 185 -25.23 -12.02 21.55
CA ALA A 185 -24.41 -13.17 21.16
C ALA A 185 -25.28 -14.27 20.52
N GLY A 186 -26.20 -13.85 19.66
CA GLY A 186 -27.08 -14.73 18.90
C GLY A 186 -26.29 -15.50 17.83
N SER A 187 -25.65 -16.59 18.23
CA SER A 187 -25.34 -17.70 17.34
C SER A 187 -26.66 -18.33 16.88
N ALA A 188 -27.28 -17.78 15.82
CA ALA A 188 -28.24 -18.48 14.97
C ALA A 188 -28.64 -17.64 13.75
N SER A 189 -27.87 -17.76 12.68
CA SER A 189 -28.45 -18.25 11.44
C SER A 189 -27.41 -19.16 10.80
N GLY A 190 -27.81 -20.22 10.12
CA GLY A 190 -26.91 -20.93 9.21
C GLY A 190 -26.51 -20.08 8.00
N ALA A 191 -26.55 -18.74 8.11
CA ALA A 191 -26.05 -17.84 7.10
C ALA A 191 -24.54 -17.78 7.25
N THR A 192 -23.86 -18.10 6.17
CA THR A 192 -22.42 -17.95 6.04
C THR A 192 -22.11 -16.61 5.39
N ALA A 193 -20.99 -16.00 5.79
CA ALA A 193 -20.53 -14.80 5.11
C ALA A 193 -20.06 -15.16 3.69
N THR A 194 -20.34 -14.27 2.75
CA THR A 194 -19.88 -14.36 1.35
C THR A 194 -18.92 -13.23 1.00
N THR A 195 -18.89 -12.16 1.80
CA THR A 195 -17.96 -11.03 1.66
C THR A 195 -17.40 -10.62 3.01
N VAL A 196 -16.23 -9.99 3.00
CA VAL A 196 -15.60 -9.42 4.18
C VAL A 196 -15.21 -7.97 3.91
N HIS A 197 -15.48 -7.10 4.88
CA HIS A 197 -15.14 -5.68 4.86
C HIS A 197 -14.27 -5.34 6.06
N ILE A 198 -13.34 -4.39 5.87
CA ILE A 198 -12.48 -3.89 6.94
C ILE A 198 -12.84 -2.43 7.21
N GLU A 199 -13.40 -2.17 8.39
CA GLU A 199 -13.82 -0.83 8.82
C GLU A 199 -13.13 -0.46 10.13
N GLY A 200 -12.20 0.50 10.06
CA GLY A 200 -11.53 1.06 11.22
C GLY A 200 -10.69 0.05 11.98
N ARG A 201 -11.26 -0.65 12.97
CA ARG A 201 -10.59 -1.66 13.81
C ARG A 201 -11.23 -3.05 13.69
N VAL A 202 -12.12 -3.21 12.73
CA VAL A 202 -13.06 -4.31 12.69
C VAL A 202 -13.07 -4.95 11.32
N ILE A 203 -13.11 -6.28 11.33
CA ILE A 203 -13.36 -7.12 10.17
C ILE A 203 -14.79 -7.63 10.28
N GLU A 204 -15.60 -7.37 9.26
CA GLU A 204 -17.02 -7.72 9.23
C GLU A 204 -17.30 -8.69 8.08
N GLY A 205 -17.94 -9.81 8.38
CA GLY A 205 -18.40 -10.77 7.38
C GLY A 205 -19.88 -10.57 7.08
N HIS A 206 -20.23 -10.44 5.80
CA HIS A 206 -21.59 -10.18 5.35
C HIS A 206 -22.09 -11.28 4.43
N ASP A 207 -23.39 -11.58 4.49
CA ASP A 207 -24.04 -12.54 3.58
C ASP A 207 -24.29 -11.93 2.20
N ARG A 208 -24.84 -12.72 1.27
CA ARG A 208 -25.13 -12.28 -0.11
C ARG A 208 -26.11 -11.11 -0.19
N ALA A 209 -26.93 -10.88 0.84
CA ALA A 209 -27.84 -9.74 0.93
C ALA A 209 -27.20 -8.51 1.58
N GLY A 210 -25.91 -8.56 1.91
CA GLY A 210 -25.17 -7.50 2.56
C GLY A 210 -25.41 -7.40 4.07
N ARG A 211 -26.08 -8.38 4.69
CA ARG A 211 -26.33 -8.34 6.13
C ARG A 211 -25.11 -8.84 6.89
N LEU A 212 -24.78 -8.15 7.98
CA LEU A 212 -23.74 -8.57 8.90
C LEU A 212 -24.06 -9.95 9.50
N VAL A 213 -23.13 -10.89 9.34
CA VAL A 213 -23.17 -12.26 9.88
C VAL A 213 -22.28 -12.36 11.12
N TRP A 214 -21.05 -11.87 11.02
CA TRP A 214 -20.07 -11.91 12.10
C TRP A 214 -19.17 -10.68 12.08
N ARG A 215 -18.55 -10.41 13.23
CA ARG A 215 -17.69 -9.24 13.46
C ARG A 215 -16.48 -9.65 14.29
N HIS A 216 -15.30 -9.20 13.91
CA HIS A 216 -14.04 -9.44 14.61
C HIS A 216 -13.29 -8.13 14.86
N ASP A 217 -12.99 -7.81 16.12
CA ASP A 217 -12.18 -6.62 16.48
C ASP A 217 -10.70 -7.02 16.54
N VAL A 218 -9.87 -6.35 15.74
CA VAL A 218 -8.42 -6.64 15.64
C VAL A 218 -7.60 -5.96 16.74
N GLY A 219 -8.22 -5.15 17.60
CA GLY A 219 -7.58 -4.52 18.75
C GLY A 219 -6.94 -3.15 18.46
N HIS A 220 -6.70 -2.80 17.21
CA HIS A 220 -6.02 -1.57 16.78
C HIS A 220 -6.63 -1.02 15.48
N SER A 221 -6.36 0.24 15.16
CA SER A 221 -6.76 0.82 13.88
C SER A 221 -6.01 0.12 12.75
N VAL A 222 -6.77 -0.36 11.78
CA VAL A 222 -6.29 -0.98 10.56
C VAL A 222 -6.68 -0.10 9.40
N ARG A 223 -5.82 -0.08 8.38
CA ARG A 223 -6.11 0.69 7.17
C ARG A 223 -7.34 0.07 6.47
N SER A 224 -8.36 0.88 6.20
CA SER A 224 -9.53 0.43 5.45
C SER A 224 -9.11 -0.01 4.04
N THR A 225 -9.74 -1.07 3.54
CA THR A 225 -9.63 -1.50 2.14
C THR A 225 -10.33 -0.54 1.17
N GLN A 226 -11.13 0.40 1.67
CA GLN A 226 -12.05 1.22 0.86
C GLN A 226 -11.58 2.68 0.65
N ASP A 227 -10.62 3.16 1.44
CA ASP A 227 -10.21 4.58 1.48
C ASP A 227 -9.03 4.94 0.55
N ARG A 228 -8.70 4.11 -0.45
CA ARG A 228 -7.55 4.38 -1.33
C ARG A 228 -7.97 4.72 -2.76
N PRO A 229 -7.65 5.93 -3.27
CA PRO A 229 -7.70 6.18 -4.71
C PRO A 229 -6.66 5.27 -5.39
N PRO A 230 -6.93 4.78 -6.61
CA PRO A 230 -6.02 3.93 -7.36
C PRO A 230 -4.82 4.77 -7.82
N THR A 231 -3.85 4.99 -6.94
CA THR A 231 -2.54 5.49 -7.35
C THR A 231 -1.88 4.38 -8.15
N GLY A 232 -1.40 4.67 -9.36
CA GLY A 232 -0.73 3.73 -10.27
C GLY A 232 0.58 3.10 -9.75
N GLU A 233 0.75 2.99 -8.44
CA GLU A 233 1.76 2.18 -7.76
C GLU A 233 1.19 0.82 -7.31
N ASP A 234 -0.14 0.65 -7.33
CA ASP A 234 -0.79 -0.60 -6.92
C ASP A 234 -0.93 -1.57 -8.08
N GLY A 235 0.13 -2.35 -8.23
CA GLY A 235 -0.05 -3.69 -8.73
C GLY A 235 -0.20 -4.70 -7.61
N ALA A 236 -0.97 -5.71 -8.00
CA ALA A 236 -1.43 -6.88 -7.27
C ALA A 236 -2.54 -6.63 -6.27
N ASN A 237 -3.49 -7.56 -6.29
CA ASN A 237 -4.39 -8.10 -5.28
C ASN A 237 -4.14 -7.85 -3.76
N THR A 238 -3.42 -6.82 -3.32
CA THR A 238 -3.02 -6.65 -1.91
C THR A 238 -4.17 -6.37 -0.97
N ASP A 239 -5.24 -5.78 -1.48
CA ASP A 239 -6.39 -5.32 -0.69
C ASP A 239 -7.61 -6.22 -0.93
N SER A 240 -7.46 -7.25 -1.77
CA SER A 240 -8.52 -8.18 -2.13
C SER A 240 -8.56 -9.32 -1.09
N VAL A 241 -9.67 -9.42 -0.36
CA VAL A 241 -9.97 -10.62 0.41
C VAL A 241 -10.15 -11.78 -0.56
N ALA A 242 -9.41 -12.87 -0.36
CA ALA A 242 -9.60 -14.11 -1.12
C ALA A 242 -10.54 -15.04 -0.35
N LEU A 243 -11.45 -15.71 -1.06
CA LEU A 243 -12.32 -16.75 -0.51
C LEU A 243 -11.94 -18.08 -1.18
N GLU A 244 -11.29 -18.95 -0.42
CA GLU A 244 -10.70 -20.19 -0.95
C GLU A 244 -10.83 -21.31 0.09
N ASP A 245 -11.21 -22.52 -0.34
CA ASP A 245 -11.09 -23.73 0.46
C ASP A 245 -9.61 -24.10 0.60
N ILE A 246 -8.97 -23.65 1.68
CA ILE A 246 -7.53 -23.80 1.87
C ILE A 246 -7.15 -25.14 2.49
N ASP A 247 -8.01 -25.75 3.30
CA ASP A 247 -7.73 -27.02 3.97
C ASP A 247 -8.30 -28.25 3.23
N GLY A 248 -9.15 -28.03 2.22
CA GLY A 248 -9.78 -29.06 1.41
C GLY A 248 -10.97 -29.72 2.10
N ASP A 249 -11.56 -29.09 3.12
CA ASP A 249 -12.73 -29.62 3.84
C ASP A 249 -14.06 -29.38 3.11
N GLY A 250 -14.05 -28.63 2.01
CA GLY A 250 -15.21 -28.28 1.20
C GLY A 250 -15.91 -26.99 1.63
N THR A 251 -15.40 -26.30 2.65
CA THR A 251 -15.81 -24.95 3.05
C THR A 251 -14.71 -23.95 2.73
N SER A 252 -15.06 -22.70 2.41
CA SER A 252 -14.05 -21.71 2.04
C SER A 252 -13.64 -20.84 3.23
N GLU A 253 -12.36 -20.47 3.28
CA GLU A 253 -11.81 -19.51 4.21
C GLU A 253 -11.61 -18.14 3.55
N PHE A 254 -11.90 -17.09 4.31
CA PHE A 254 -11.52 -15.73 3.98
C PHE A 254 -10.08 -15.47 4.39
N LEU A 255 -9.22 -15.17 3.43
CA LEU A 255 -7.87 -14.66 3.63
C LEU A 255 -7.91 -13.13 3.64
N VAL A 256 -7.67 -12.55 4.82
CA VAL A 256 -7.86 -11.12 5.09
C VAL A 256 -6.50 -10.47 5.41
N PRO A 257 -5.95 -9.65 4.50
CA PRO A 257 -4.82 -8.77 4.76
C PRO A 257 -5.20 -7.71 5.79
N VAL A 258 -4.42 -7.58 6.87
CA VAL A 258 -4.66 -6.62 7.95
C VAL A 258 -3.42 -5.75 8.12
N ARG A 259 -3.54 -4.48 7.74
CA ARG A 259 -2.45 -3.52 7.79
C ARG A 259 -2.44 -2.72 9.09
N SER A 260 -1.27 -2.61 9.70
CA SER A 260 -1.13 -1.95 11.00
C SER A 260 -0.92 -0.44 10.86
N GLY A 261 -1.91 0.36 11.28
CA GLY A 261 -1.86 1.82 11.20
C GLY A 261 -2.22 2.39 9.83
N ASP A 262 -2.27 3.72 9.74
CA ASP A 262 -2.66 4.53 8.58
C ASP A 262 -1.48 5.27 7.91
N GLY A 263 -0.29 5.19 8.51
CA GLY A 263 0.94 5.82 8.03
C GLY A 263 1.61 5.07 6.87
N ARG A 264 2.61 5.74 6.25
CA ARG A 264 3.46 5.15 5.20
C ARG A 264 4.32 3.98 5.70
N ILE A 265 4.66 3.98 6.98
CA ILE A 265 5.36 2.89 7.65
C ILE A 265 4.34 2.22 8.56
N PRO A 266 4.17 0.89 8.48
CA PRO A 266 3.21 0.21 9.33
C PRO A 266 3.63 0.30 10.81
N ALA A 267 2.67 0.40 11.72
CA ALA A 267 2.95 0.52 13.16
C ALA A 267 3.50 -0.78 13.76
N SER A 268 3.21 -1.91 13.13
CA SER A 268 3.76 -3.25 13.39
C SER A 268 3.76 -4.03 12.08
N THR A 269 4.49 -5.15 11.99
CA THR A 269 4.39 -6.02 10.81
C THR A 269 2.92 -6.36 10.53
N ASP A 270 2.52 -6.19 9.27
CA ASP A 270 1.17 -6.50 8.80
C ASP A 270 0.85 -7.98 9.00
N ARG A 271 -0.45 -8.29 9.12
CA ARG A 271 -0.93 -9.66 9.34
C ARG A 271 -1.71 -10.15 8.14
N LEU A 272 -1.61 -11.46 7.89
CA LEU A 272 -2.60 -12.19 7.10
C LEU A 272 -3.42 -13.08 8.03
N MET A 273 -4.74 -12.94 8.00
CA MET A 273 -5.66 -13.69 8.85
C MET A 273 -6.52 -14.61 8.00
N ALA A 274 -6.84 -15.80 8.50
CA ALA A 274 -7.81 -16.70 7.89
C ALA A 274 -9.03 -16.88 8.78
N PHE A 275 -10.21 -16.65 8.22
CA PHE A 275 -11.50 -16.85 8.90
C PHE A 275 -12.32 -17.88 8.17
N GLY A 276 -13.00 -18.78 8.89
CA GLY A 276 -14.05 -19.60 8.29
C GLY A 276 -15.24 -18.73 7.88
N GLU A 277 -16.14 -19.26 7.04
CA GLU A 277 -17.36 -18.52 6.66
C GLU A 277 -18.27 -18.19 7.85
N ASP A 278 -18.12 -18.92 8.96
CA ASP A 278 -18.79 -18.70 10.25
C ASP A 278 -18.15 -17.60 11.12
N GLY A 279 -17.06 -17.00 10.65
CA GLY A 279 -16.33 -15.92 11.34
C GLY A 279 -15.35 -16.40 12.39
N ARG A 280 -15.16 -17.71 12.56
CA ARG A 280 -14.11 -18.22 13.46
C ARG A 280 -12.74 -17.96 12.86
N LEU A 281 -11.87 -17.34 13.66
CA LEU A 281 -10.47 -17.18 13.32
C LEU A 281 -9.79 -18.56 13.31
N ARG A 282 -9.28 -18.96 12.14
CA ARG A 282 -8.51 -20.21 11.96
C ARG A 282 -7.07 -20.00 12.37
N TRP A 283 -6.42 -19.00 11.78
CA TRP A 283 -5.05 -18.62 12.10
C TRP A 283 -4.80 -17.15 11.75
N SER A 284 -3.70 -16.62 12.27
CA SER A 284 -3.28 -15.26 12.01
C SER A 284 -1.76 -15.16 12.06
N VAL A 285 -1.17 -14.77 10.92
CA VAL A 285 0.28 -14.81 10.69
C VAL A 285 0.79 -13.38 10.52
N ALA A 286 1.76 -13.00 11.36
CA ALA A 286 2.67 -11.87 11.13
C ALA A 286 4.09 -12.41 11.27
N PRO A 287 4.91 -12.40 10.20
CA PRO A 287 6.25 -12.99 10.26
C PRO A 287 7.19 -12.13 11.10
N GLU A 288 7.94 -12.79 11.98
CA GLU A 288 9.16 -12.24 12.55
C GLU A 288 10.33 -12.58 11.62
N PHE A 289 10.82 -11.57 10.90
CA PHE A 289 11.91 -11.74 9.96
C PHE A 289 13.00 -10.69 10.19
N SER A 290 14.25 -11.14 10.23
CA SER A 290 15.42 -10.28 10.30
C SER A 290 16.50 -10.78 9.36
N VAL A 291 17.14 -9.85 8.66
CA VAL A 291 18.25 -10.16 7.77
C VAL A 291 19.32 -9.07 7.84
N GLN A 292 20.58 -9.47 7.83
CA GLN A 292 21.72 -8.56 7.69
C GLN A 292 22.12 -8.48 6.22
N CYS A 293 22.10 -7.30 5.62
CA CYS A 293 22.57 -7.06 4.26
C CYS A 293 23.59 -5.92 4.25
N GLY A 294 24.77 -6.16 3.70
CA GLY A 294 25.90 -5.24 3.87
C GLY A 294 26.12 -4.92 5.35
N ASP A 295 26.13 -3.63 5.68
CA ASP A 295 26.27 -3.10 7.03
C ASP A 295 24.94 -2.91 7.78
N ARG A 296 23.80 -3.10 7.12
CA ARG A 296 22.47 -2.86 7.69
C ARG A 296 21.75 -4.14 8.13
N THR A 297 21.12 -4.09 9.29
CA THR A 297 20.11 -5.09 9.69
C THR A 297 18.71 -4.58 9.40
N PHE A 298 17.91 -5.38 8.70
CA PHE A 298 16.48 -5.17 8.52
C PHE A 298 15.70 -6.05 9.51
N ARG A 299 14.69 -5.47 10.18
CA ARG A 299 13.87 -6.15 11.20
C ARG A 299 12.37 -5.86 11.07
N GLY A 300 11.96 -5.15 10.02
CA GLY A 300 10.61 -4.60 9.90
C GLY A 300 10.42 -3.31 10.72
N PRO A 301 9.15 -2.89 10.95
CA PRO A 301 7.92 -3.61 10.62
C PRO A 301 7.76 -3.83 9.11
N TRP A 302 7.23 -5.00 8.74
CA TRP A 302 7.11 -5.41 7.34
C TRP A 302 5.69 -5.19 6.81
N GLU A 303 5.59 -4.64 5.60
CA GLU A 303 4.32 -4.37 4.93
C GLU A 303 3.92 -5.52 4.01
N LEU A 304 2.65 -5.96 4.09
CA LEU A 304 2.10 -7.02 3.24
C LEU A 304 1.72 -6.46 1.87
N ARG A 305 2.36 -6.99 0.81
CA ARG A 305 2.29 -6.45 -0.56
C ARG A 305 1.81 -7.41 -1.64
N ALA A 306 1.58 -8.68 -1.36
CA ALA A 306 0.91 -9.59 -2.29
C ALA A 306 0.45 -10.82 -1.54
N VAL A 307 -0.70 -11.37 -1.94
CA VAL A 307 -1.18 -12.68 -1.50
C VAL A 307 -1.56 -13.49 -2.74
N ALA A 308 -1.13 -14.75 -2.79
CA ALA A 308 -1.53 -15.72 -3.79
C ALA A 308 -1.83 -17.06 -3.11
N VAL A 309 -2.70 -17.85 -3.73
CA VAL A 309 -3.08 -19.18 -3.24
C VAL A 309 -2.74 -20.21 -4.31
N SER A 310 -2.22 -21.35 -3.89
CA SER A 310 -1.86 -22.43 -4.80
C SER A 310 -3.08 -22.98 -5.54
N ARG A 311 -2.88 -23.38 -6.79
CA ARG A 311 -3.89 -23.99 -7.64
C ARG A 311 -4.00 -25.50 -7.40
N GLY A 312 -5.06 -26.07 -7.96
CA GLY A 312 -5.31 -27.51 -7.93
C GLY A 312 -6.19 -27.96 -6.76
N PRO A 313 -6.58 -29.25 -6.75
CA PRO A 313 -7.40 -29.82 -5.70
C PRO A 313 -6.59 -30.15 -4.43
N GLY A 314 -7.27 -30.17 -3.30
CA GLY A 314 -6.70 -30.55 -2.00
C GLY A 314 -6.18 -29.37 -1.19
N PRO A 315 -5.48 -29.63 -0.07
CA PRO A 315 -5.03 -28.60 0.84
C PRO A 315 -4.06 -27.64 0.13
N LYS A 316 -4.43 -26.36 0.13
CA LYS A 316 -3.71 -25.31 -0.58
C LYS A 316 -2.53 -24.78 0.24
N ARG A 317 -1.69 -24.00 -0.43
CA ARG A 317 -0.65 -23.17 0.18
C ARG A 317 -0.97 -21.72 -0.11
N VAL A 318 -0.72 -20.86 0.87
CA VAL A 318 -0.88 -19.41 0.72
C VAL A 318 0.51 -18.79 0.70
N TRP A 319 0.80 -17.96 -0.31
CA TRP A 319 2.02 -17.20 -0.39
C TRP A 319 1.75 -15.73 -0.11
N ALA A 320 2.58 -15.12 0.72
CA ALA A 320 2.46 -13.72 1.09
C ALA A 320 3.80 -13.01 0.98
N SER A 321 3.86 -11.89 0.24
CA SER A 321 5.07 -11.06 0.16
C SER A 321 5.06 -9.95 1.20
N TYR A 322 6.21 -9.75 1.83
CA TYR A 322 6.45 -8.75 2.85
C TYR A 322 7.63 -7.88 2.44
N VAL A 323 7.44 -6.57 2.45
CA VAL A 323 8.46 -5.59 2.02
C VAL A 323 8.82 -4.64 3.15
N ASP A 324 10.02 -4.08 3.10
CA ASP A 324 10.37 -2.90 3.89
C ASP A 324 9.76 -1.65 3.22
N SER A 325 8.97 -0.86 3.95
CA SER A 325 8.25 0.30 3.38
C SER A 325 9.16 1.49 3.03
N LEU A 326 10.41 1.50 3.49
CA LEU A 326 11.35 2.59 3.26
C LEU A 326 12.50 2.18 2.33
N TRP A 327 12.92 0.94 2.44
CA TRP A 327 14.11 0.40 1.79
C TRP A 327 13.73 -0.75 0.86
N TRP A 328 14.73 -1.34 0.24
CA TRP A 328 14.53 -2.29 -0.84
C TRP A 328 14.15 -3.74 -0.46
N PRO A 329 14.51 -4.34 0.68
CA PRO A 329 14.41 -5.79 0.82
C PRO A 329 12.97 -6.28 0.91
N SER A 330 12.77 -7.50 0.42
CA SER A 330 11.53 -8.23 0.62
C SER A 330 11.76 -9.73 0.74
N PHE A 331 10.75 -10.40 1.28
CA PHE A 331 10.68 -11.84 1.32
C PHE A 331 9.25 -12.32 1.06
N VAL A 332 9.13 -13.59 0.68
CA VAL A 332 7.86 -14.28 0.53
C VAL A 332 7.83 -15.43 1.52
N ILE A 333 6.73 -15.55 2.26
CA ILE A 333 6.45 -16.71 3.09
C ILE A 333 5.42 -17.61 2.40
N GLU A 334 5.51 -18.90 2.67
CA GLU A 334 4.45 -19.89 2.43
C GLU A 334 3.80 -20.19 3.77
N ILE A 335 2.48 -20.26 3.77
CA ILE A 335 1.63 -20.58 4.90
C ILE A 335 0.84 -21.84 4.53
N ASP A 336 0.88 -22.85 5.39
CA ASP A 336 0.06 -24.05 5.24
C ASP A 336 -1.36 -23.84 5.81
N PRO A 337 -2.31 -24.77 5.58
CA PRO A 337 -3.68 -24.62 6.06
C PRO A 337 -3.81 -24.52 7.59
N ALA A 338 -2.81 -25.01 8.34
CA ALA A 338 -2.75 -24.91 9.79
C ALA A 338 -2.17 -23.55 10.27
N GLY A 339 -1.77 -22.67 9.35
CA GLY A 339 -1.18 -21.37 9.65
C GLY A 339 0.31 -21.44 9.98
N GLN A 340 0.98 -22.57 9.78
CA GLN A 340 2.43 -22.64 9.93
C GLN A 340 3.08 -21.97 8.73
N SER A 341 4.06 -21.11 8.99
CA SER A 341 4.71 -20.33 7.94
C SER A 341 6.21 -20.59 7.85
N ARG A 342 6.74 -20.49 6.62
CA ARG A 342 8.18 -20.58 6.34
C ARG A 342 8.56 -19.67 5.17
N THR A 343 9.79 -19.15 5.19
CA THR A 343 10.30 -18.33 4.09
C THR A 343 10.51 -19.16 2.83
N ARG A 344 10.11 -18.62 1.68
CA ARG A 344 10.27 -19.21 0.35
C ARG A 344 11.19 -18.46 -0.57
N LEU A 345 11.11 -17.15 -0.54
CA LEU A 345 11.92 -16.30 -1.37
C LEU A 345 12.46 -15.16 -0.53
N PHE A 346 13.72 -14.80 -0.73
CA PHE A 346 14.28 -13.53 -0.35
C PHE A 346 14.97 -12.90 -1.57
N GLN A 347 14.79 -11.59 -1.76
CA GLN A 347 15.49 -10.88 -2.83
C GLN A 347 15.77 -9.41 -2.51
N SER A 348 16.74 -8.84 -3.23
CA SER A 348 17.12 -7.44 -3.14
C SER A 348 16.20 -6.52 -3.94
N GLY A 349 14.99 -6.32 -3.43
CA GLY A 349 13.99 -5.44 -4.04
C GLY A 349 12.58 -5.90 -3.70
N TRP A 350 11.59 -5.04 -3.93
CA TRP A 350 10.21 -5.34 -3.56
C TRP A 350 9.59 -6.41 -4.46
N VAL A 351 9.01 -7.45 -3.85
CA VAL A 351 8.06 -8.38 -4.48
C VAL A 351 6.65 -7.81 -4.30
N LEU A 352 6.04 -7.43 -5.41
CA LEU A 352 4.75 -6.73 -5.42
C LEU A 352 3.65 -7.57 -6.05
N SER A 353 3.98 -8.64 -6.77
CA SER A 353 2.99 -9.58 -7.29
C SER A 353 3.48 -11.02 -7.15
N LEU A 354 2.53 -11.93 -6.97
CA LEU A 354 2.76 -13.36 -6.88
C LEU A 354 1.82 -14.08 -7.84
N GLY A 355 2.31 -15.14 -8.46
CA GLY A 355 1.51 -16.02 -9.29
C GLY A 355 2.10 -17.43 -9.32
N GLU A 356 1.26 -18.40 -9.60
CA GLU A 356 1.71 -19.78 -9.83
C GLU A 356 1.79 -20.06 -11.33
N LEU A 357 2.86 -20.73 -11.75
CA LEU A 357 3.07 -21.18 -13.11
C LEU A 357 3.21 -22.70 -13.12
N ASP A 358 2.33 -23.38 -13.83
CA ASP A 358 2.37 -24.82 -14.03
C ASP A 358 3.38 -25.15 -15.14
N THR A 359 4.55 -25.66 -14.77
CA THR A 359 5.60 -26.04 -15.73
C THR A 359 5.65 -27.55 -15.93
N PRO A 360 6.28 -28.05 -17.01
CA PRO A 360 6.55 -29.49 -17.16
C PRO A 360 7.37 -30.09 -16.01
N ALA A 361 8.15 -29.28 -15.29
CA ALA A 361 8.94 -29.67 -14.13
C ALA A 361 8.16 -29.53 -12.79
N GLY A 362 6.86 -29.26 -12.85
CA GLY A 362 5.98 -29.03 -11.72
C GLY A 362 5.63 -27.55 -11.51
N PRO A 363 4.79 -27.24 -10.51
CA PRO A 363 4.39 -25.88 -10.22
C PRO A 363 5.58 -25.03 -9.76
N ARG A 364 5.55 -23.75 -10.11
CA ARG A 364 6.54 -22.75 -9.75
C ARG A 364 5.86 -21.51 -9.19
N LEU A 365 6.48 -20.92 -8.18
CA LEU A 365 6.11 -19.58 -7.75
C LEU A 365 6.83 -18.56 -8.63
N VAL A 366 6.07 -17.58 -9.12
CA VAL A 366 6.59 -16.45 -9.87
C VAL A 366 6.35 -15.20 -9.04
N ALA A 367 7.45 -14.52 -8.70
CA ALA A 367 7.45 -13.27 -7.98
C ALA A 367 7.76 -12.11 -8.94
N GLY A 368 6.80 -11.21 -9.12
CA GLY A 368 6.96 -9.99 -9.90
C GLY A 368 7.28 -8.80 -9.00
N GLY A 369 8.23 -7.98 -9.42
CA GLY A 369 8.65 -6.82 -8.65
C GLY A 369 9.82 -6.08 -9.28
N VAL A 370 10.80 -5.74 -8.44
CA VAL A 370 12.04 -5.07 -8.83
C VAL A 370 13.23 -5.77 -8.17
N LEU A 371 14.39 -5.72 -8.84
CA LEU A 371 15.68 -5.98 -8.22
C LEU A 371 16.49 -4.67 -8.18
N ASN A 372 16.66 -4.13 -6.98
CA ASN A 372 17.29 -2.83 -6.72
C ASN A 372 18.77 -2.81 -7.12
N GLU A 373 19.52 -3.91 -6.96
CA GLU A 373 20.90 -4.00 -7.47
C GLU A 373 20.99 -3.69 -8.96
N HIS A 374 19.97 -4.06 -9.72
CA HIS A 374 19.94 -3.86 -11.16
C HIS A 374 19.18 -2.60 -11.58
N ALA A 375 18.42 -1.99 -10.67
CA ALA A 375 17.44 -0.94 -10.99
C ALA A 375 16.54 -1.35 -12.16
N ARG A 376 15.99 -2.57 -12.10
CA ARG A 376 15.14 -3.14 -13.16
C ARG A 376 13.95 -3.89 -12.58
N ALA A 377 12.81 -3.77 -13.27
CA ALA A 377 11.65 -4.62 -13.08
C ALA A 377 12.05 -6.08 -13.31
N SER A 378 11.54 -7.00 -12.48
CA SER A 378 11.99 -8.39 -12.47
C SER A 378 10.87 -9.40 -12.30
N LEU A 379 11.04 -10.57 -12.94
CA LEU A 379 10.31 -11.81 -12.64
C LEU A 379 11.29 -12.84 -12.08
N THR A 380 11.06 -13.31 -10.87
CA THR A 380 11.84 -14.38 -10.24
C THR A 380 11.02 -15.66 -10.24
N VAL A 381 11.51 -16.71 -10.89
CA VAL A 381 10.87 -18.04 -10.96
C VAL A 381 11.52 -18.97 -9.94
N VAL A 382 10.71 -19.51 -9.05
CA VAL A 382 11.15 -20.23 -7.86
C VAL A 382 10.54 -21.63 -7.83
N ASP A 383 11.40 -22.63 -7.63
CA ASP A 383 10.94 -23.97 -7.25
C ASP A 383 10.29 -23.92 -5.86
N LEU A 384 9.07 -24.43 -5.78
CA LEU A 384 8.30 -24.54 -4.56
C LEU A 384 8.78 -25.70 -3.67
N GLN A 385 9.58 -26.60 -4.23
CA GLN A 385 10.18 -27.72 -3.52
C GLN A 385 11.52 -27.32 -2.90
N GLY A 386 11.76 -27.80 -1.68
CA GLY A 386 13.05 -27.63 -1.01
C GLY A 386 13.18 -26.41 -0.08
N PRO A 387 14.43 -25.99 0.21
CA PRO A 387 14.75 -24.91 1.16
C PRO A 387 14.35 -23.53 0.62
N PRO A 388 14.47 -22.46 1.43
CA PRO A 388 14.25 -21.10 0.95
C PRO A 388 15.15 -20.76 -0.25
N THR A 389 14.60 -20.01 -1.18
CA THR A 389 15.32 -19.46 -2.33
C THR A 389 15.81 -18.06 -2.03
N VAL A 390 17.06 -17.76 -2.36
CA VAL A 390 17.69 -16.46 -2.15
C VAL A 390 18.24 -15.97 -3.48
N VAL A 391 17.73 -14.84 -3.99
CA VAL A 391 18.33 -14.16 -5.14
C VAL A 391 19.64 -13.53 -4.68
N LYS A 392 20.76 -14.10 -5.10
CA LYS A 392 22.09 -13.66 -4.67
C LYS A 392 22.46 -12.36 -5.38
N ALA A 393 22.88 -11.39 -4.58
CA ALA A 393 23.39 -10.12 -5.05
C ALA A 393 24.92 -10.14 -5.22
N SER A 394 25.44 -9.39 -6.18
CA SER A 394 26.89 -9.24 -6.37
C SER A 394 27.42 -7.98 -5.69
N ALA A 395 26.65 -6.88 -5.71
CA ALA A 395 27.01 -5.63 -5.07
C ALA A 395 26.97 -5.73 -3.52
N PRO A 396 28.03 -5.31 -2.79
CA PRO A 396 28.18 -5.54 -1.34
C PRO A 396 27.02 -5.06 -0.47
N GLU A 397 26.41 -3.93 -0.80
CA GLU A 397 25.28 -3.34 -0.08
C GLU A 397 23.99 -4.18 -0.15
N PHE A 398 23.87 -5.03 -1.18
CA PHE A 398 22.74 -5.94 -1.38
C PHE A 398 23.03 -7.38 -0.94
N GLN A 399 24.28 -7.70 -0.57
CA GLN A 399 24.66 -9.04 -0.13
C GLN A 399 24.12 -9.32 1.28
N CYS A 400 23.20 -10.28 1.37
CA CYS A 400 22.55 -10.64 2.63
C CYS A 400 23.06 -11.96 3.22
N ARG A 401 23.20 -11.99 4.54
CA ARG A 401 23.54 -13.18 5.33
C ARG A 401 22.31 -14.08 5.49
N MET A 402 22.00 -14.81 4.43
CA MET A 402 20.91 -15.78 4.39
C MET A 402 21.29 -16.97 3.51
N ASP A 403 21.15 -18.17 4.06
CA ASP A 403 21.33 -19.42 3.35
C ASP A 403 20.05 -19.80 2.59
N GLY A 404 20.24 -20.48 1.47
CA GLY A 404 19.16 -20.89 0.61
C GLY A 404 19.65 -21.36 -0.73
N GLN A 405 18.77 -22.00 -1.47
CA GLN A 405 19.01 -22.34 -2.87
C GLN A 405 18.89 -21.09 -3.75
N VAL A 406 19.35 -21.20 -4.99
CA VAL A 406 19.18 -20.16 -6.01
C VAL A 406 17.85 -20.36 -6.75
N PRO A 407 17.27 -19.31 -7.36
CA PRO A 407 16.05 -19.47 -8.15
C PRO A 407 16.28 -20.36 -9.37
N ASP A 408 15.20 -20.83 -10.00
CA ASP A 408 15.30 -21.48 -11.30
C ASP A 408 15.78 -20.47 -12.34
N ARG A 409 15.23 -19.26 -12.25
CA ARG A 409 15.43 -18.20 -13.22
C ARG A 409 15.11 -16.83 -12.64
N VAL A 410 15.81 -15.82 -13.14
CA VAL A 410 15.47 -14.40 -12.92
C VAL A 410 15.45 -13.70 -14.26
N HIS A 411 14.40 -12.94 -14.53
CA HIS A 411 14.30 -12.07 -15.70
C HIS A 411 14.40 -10.62 -15.26
N LEU A 412 15.21 -9.82 -15.95
CA LEU A 412 15.21 -8.36 -15.85
C LEU A 412 14.69 -7.79 -17.15
N LEU A 413 13.64 -6.98 -17.04
CA LEU A 413 13.01 -6.32 -18.17
C LEU A 413 13.89 -5.15 -18.65
N PRO A 414 13.80 -4.74 -19.93
CA PRO A 414 14.51 -3.58 -20.43
C PRO A 414 14.06 -2.30 -19.71
N SER A 415 14.96 -1.32 -19.63
CA SER A 415 14.53 0.04 -19.29
C SER A 415 13.87 0.67 -20.48
N LEU A 416 12.69 1.25 -20.24
CA LEU A 416 11.99 2.06 -21.21
C LEU A 416 12.42 3.53 -21.11
N GLU A 417 12.49 4.24 -22.22
CA GLU A 417 12.78 5.68 -22.33
C GLU A 417 11.88 6.49 -21.39
N MET A 418 10.60 6.12 -21.32
CA MET A 418 9.62 6.76 -20.43
C MET A 418 10.00 6.69 -18.95
N THR A 419 10.83 5.73 -18.52
CA THR A 419 11.35 5.69 -17.14
C THR A 419 12.19 6.93 -16.86
N GLY A 420 13.12 7.27 -17.76
CA GLY A 420 13.97 8.45 -17.63
C GLY A 420 13.19 9.75 -17.88
N ALA A 421 12.27 9.75 -18.85
CA ALA A 421 11.46 10.93 -19.17
C ALA A 421 10.58 11.39 -18.00
N MET A 422 10.13 10.47 -17.15
CA MET A 422 9.37 10.77 -15.92
C MET A 422 10.25 11.00 -14.69
N GLY A 423 11.58 10.97 -14.82
CA GLY A 423 12.50 11.13 -13.68
C GLY A 423 12.43 9.97 -12.67
N LEU A 424 12.01 8.78 -13.12
CA LEU A 424 11.86 7.62 -12.25
C LEU A 424 13.18 6.83 -12.17
N PRO A 425 13.53 6.28 -10.99
CA PRO A 425 14.77 5.50 -10.85
C PRO A 425 14.67 4.14 -11.56
N TYR A 426 13.50 3.52 -11.54
CA TYR A 426 13.21 2.23 -12.16
C TYR A 426 11.70 2.00 -12.24
N ARG A 427 11.32 0.96 -12.98
CA ARG A 427 9.97 0.38 -13.01
C ARG A 427 9.95 -0.91 -12.21
N LEU A 428 8.74 -1.39 -11.93
CA LEU A 428 8.53 -2.65 -11.21
C LEU A 428 7.38 -3.43 -11.85
N ILE A 429 7.42 -4.76 -11.73
CA ILE A 429 6.28 -5.59 -12.10
C ILE A 429 5.30 -5.56 -10.95
N SER A 430 4.15 -5.02 -11.26
CA SER A 430 3.15 -4.70 -10.28
C SER A 430 2.08 -5.78 -10.28
N ARG A 431 1.71 -6.36 -11.44
CA ARG A 431 0.63 -7.34 -11.52
C ARG A 431 1.08 -8.62 -12.22
N LEU A 432 0.56 -9.74 -11.72
CA LEU A 432 0.60 -11.05 -12.36
C LEU A 432 -0.82 -11.60 -12.43
N ARG A 433 -1.21 -12.11 -13.59
CA ARG A 433 -2.53 -12.73 -13.82
C ARG A 433 -2.36 -14.02 -14.61
N THR A 434 -3.12 -15.04 -14.26
CA THR A 434 -3.24 -16.26 -15.06
C THR A 434 -3.84 -15.93 -16.42
N ASN A 435 -3.24 -16.42 -17.50
CA ASN A 435 -3.79 -16.35 -18.84
C ASN A 435 -3.64 -17.70 -19.56
N GLY A 436 -4.65 -18.55 -19.46
CA GLY A 436 -4.54 -19.93 -19.90
C GLY A 436 -3.45 -20.64 -19.10
N ALA A 437 -2.45 -21.19 -19.79
CA ALA A 437 -1.29 -21.83 -19.17
C ALA A 437 -0.15 -20.85 -18.81
N ASP A 438 -0.18 -19.63 -19.35
CA ASP A 438 0.86 -18.62 -19.17
C ASP A 438 0.50 -17.66 -18.02
N LEU A 439 1.47 -16.82 -17.62
CA LEU A 439 1.23 -15.67 -16.76
C LEU A 439 1.38 -14.37 -17.53
N LEU A 440 0.35 -13.52 -17.52
CA LEU A 440 0.42 -12.13 -17.96
C LEU A 440 1.03 -11.28 -16.84
N TRP A 441 2.07 -10.52 -17.15
CA TRP A 441 2.65 -9.51 -16.28
C TRP A 441 2.37 -8.09 -16.79
N GLU A 442 2.31 -7.12 -15.87
CA GLU A 442 2.10 -5.69 -16.15
C GLU A 442 3.00 -4.86 -15.21
N ASP A 443 3.64 -3.82 -15.75
CA ASP A 443 4.42 -2.88 -14.93
C ASP A 443 3.51 -1.94 -14.12
N ASN A 444 4.05 -1.18 -13.16
CA ASN A 444 3.23 -0.29 -12.32
C ASN A 444 2.49 0.79 -13.09
N TYR A 445 3.08 1.31 -14.18
CA TYR A 445 2.44 2.37 -14.97
C TYR A 445 1.50 1.84 -16.05
N GLY A 446 1.36 0.52 -16.19
CA GLY A 446 0.59 -0.09 -17.28
C GLY A 446 1.18 0.23 -18.66
N HIS A 447 2.46 0.57 -18.74
CA HIS A 447 3.18 0.94 -19.95
C HIS A 447 3.66 -0.29 -20.71
N ALA A 448 4.02 -1.34 -19.99
CA ALA A 448 4.48 -2.58 -20.57
C ALA A 448 3.73 -3.77 -19.98
N VAL A 449 3.40 -4.71 -20.87
CA VAL A 449 2.84 -6.02 -20.53
C VAL A 449 3.56 -7.11 -21.29
N GLY A 450 3.44 -8.35 -20.83
CA GLY A 450 3.97 -9.49 -21.55
C GLY A 450 3.54 -10.81 -20.94
N TYR A 451 3.98 -11.91 -21.53
CA TYR A 451 3.62 -13.25 -21.09
C TYR A 451 4.85 -14.03 -20.66
N LEU A 452 4.76 -14.73 -19.54
CA LEU A 452 5.71 -15.74 -19.09
C LEU A 452 5.12 -17.11 -19.41
N GLY A 453 5.76 -17.84 -20.31
CA GLY A 453 5.32 -19.15 -20.76
C GLY A 453 5.61 -20.26 -19.76
N VAL A 454 4.98 -21.43 -19.95
CA VAL A 454 5.20 -22.65 -19.14
C VAL A 454 6.63 -23.18 -19.14
N ASP A 455 7.47 -22.73 -20.07
CA ASP A 455 8.92 -22.99 -20.10
C ASP A 455 9.71 -22.07 -19.14
N GLY A 456 9.00 -21.16 -18.45
CA GLY A 456 9.55 -20.18 -17.54
C GLY A 456 10.22 -18.99 -18.24
N ARG A 457 10.01 -18.78 -19.55
CA ARG A 457 10.60 -17.66 -20.30
C ARG A 457 9.56 -16.63 -20.72
N ILE A 458 9.95 -15.37 -20.75
CA ILE A 458 9.11 -14.31 -21.33
C ILE A 458 9.00 -14.57 -22.83
N SER A 459 7.79 -14.76 -23.32
CA SER A 459 7.49 -15.06 -24.72
C SER A 459 7.08 -13.84 -25.53
N GLU A 460 6.64 -12.77 -24.87
CA GLU A 460 6.18 -11.53 -25.51
C GLU A 460 6.43 -10.31 -24.60
N PHE A 461 6.73 -9.16 -25.21
CA PHE A 461 6.85 -7.86 -24.54
C PHE A 461 6.16 -6.80 -25.39
N LEU A 462 5.20 -6.09 -24.81
CA LEU A 462 4.33 -5.15 -25.49
C LEU A 462 4.34 -3.80 -24.77
N LEU A 463 4.49 -2.74 -25.55
CA LEU A 463 4.20 -1.38 -25.11
C LEU A 463 2.71 -1.10 -25.35
N THR A 464 2.03 -0.62 -24.31
CA THR A 464 0.59 -0.39 -24.32
C THR A 464 0.23 0.96 -24.94
N ASP A 465 -1.05 1.18 -25.21
CA ASP A 465 -1.54 2.49 -25.63
C ASP A 465 -1.30 3.57 -24.56
N MET A 466 -1.26 3.20 -23.27
CA MET A 466 -0.92 4.12 -22.19
C MET A 466 0.51 4.64 -22.34
N TYR A 467 1.47 3.75 -22.63
CA TYR A 467 2.84 4.15 -22.91
C TYR A 467 2.89 5.18 -24.04
N TRP A 468 2.21 4.91 -25.16
CA TRP A 468 2.25 5.81 -26.32
C TRP A 468 1.54 7.14 -26.07
N HIS A 469 0.47 7.13 -25.28
CA HIS A 469 -0.23 8.35 -24.87
C HIS A 469 0.68 9.25 -24.02
N GLU A 470 1.31 8.70 -22.98
CA GLU A 470 2.23 9.46 -22.14
C GLU A 470 3.50 9.88 -22.89
N HIS A 471 4.00 9.03 -23.80
CA HIS A 471 5.13 9.33 -24.68
C HIS A 471 4.86 10.56 -25.56
N GLU A 472 3.65 10.69 -26.13
CA GLU A 472 3.26 11.87 -26.90
C GLU A 472 3.29 13.15 -26.05
N GLY A 473 2.84 13.06 -24.79
CA GLY A 473 2.95 14.16 -23.83
C GLY A 473 4.41 14.51 -23.53
N ALA A 474 5.23 13.50 -23.23
CA ALA A 474 6.65 13.65 -22.93
C ALA A 474 7.47 14.17 -24.12
N SER A 475 7.03 13.91 -25.36
CA SER A 475 7.67 14.39 -26.61
C SER A 475 7.74 15.92 -26.71
N ARG A 476 7.00 16.63 -25.85
CA ARG A 476 6.99 18.10 -25.81
C ARG A 476 8.07 18.69 -24.92
N PHE A 477 8.61 17.93 -23.97
CA PHE A 477 9.47 18.47 -22.91
C PHE A 477 10.65 17.57 -22.51
N ALA A 478 10.54 16.25 -22.64
CA ALA A 478 11.51 15.28 -22.13
C ALA A 478 12.03 14.29 -23.19
N VAL A 479 11.18 13.87 -24.13
CA VAL A 479 11.53 12.97 -25.22
C VAL A 479 11.74 13.77 -26.52
N LYS A 480 12.79 13.46 -27.28
CA LYS A 480 13.20 14.26 -28.45
C LYS A 480 12.61 13.79 -29.79
N HIS A 481 11.68 12.84 -29.77
CA HIS A 481 11.05 12.29 -30.98
C HIS A 481 9.58 11.95 -30.73
N MET A 482 8.79 11.91 -31.80
CA MET A 482 7.38 11.50 -31.73
C MET A 482 7.23 9.99 -31.51
N PRO A 483 6.09 9.51 -30.99
CA PRO A 483 5.82 8.07 -30.78
C PRO A 483 6.02 7.19 -32.04
N ARG A 484 5.72 7.73 -33.24
CA ARG A 484 5.89 7.01 -34.50
C ARG A 484 7.37 6.76 -34.88
N ASP A 485 8.25 7.61 -34.38
CA ASP A 485 9.68 7.62 -34.68
C ASP A 485 10.51 6.97 -33.55
N CYS A 486 9.84 6.56 -32.46
CA CYS A 486 10.46 5.96 -31.28
C CYS A 486 11.17 4.63 -31.62
N PRO A 487 12.45 4.45 -31.27
CA PRO A 487 13.17 3.20 -31.48
C PRO A 487 12.53 2.00 -30.76
N GLU A 488 11.95 2.21 -29.58
CA GLU A 488 11.33 1.13 -28.80
C GLU A 488 10.15 0.49 -29.51
N ARG A 489 9.52 1.19 -30.46
CA ARG A 489 8.44 0.65 -31.28
C ARG A 489 8.89 -0.49 -32.21
N LYS A 490 10.17 -0.55 -32.55
CA LYS A 490 10.70 -1.45 -33.58
C LYS A 490 11.00 -2.86 -33.06
N GLY A 491 11.26 -3.00 -31.76
CA GLY A 491 11.76 -4.26 -31.17
C GLY A 491 13.01 -4.80 -31.89
N PRO A 492 13.42 -6.04 -31.60
CA PRO A 492 12.99 -6.84 -30.46
C PRO A 492 13.46 -6.26 -29.12
N TYR A 493 12.82 -6.65 -28.02
CA TYR A 493 13.20 -6.23 -26.67
C TYR A 493 14.18 -7.23 -26.07
N GLU A 494 15.29 -6.73 -25.54
CA GLU A 494 16.28 -7.57 -24.87
C GLU A 494 15.87 -7.82 -23.42
N ILE A 495 15.63 -9.08 -23.09
CA ILE A 495 15.41 -9.54 -21.72
C ILE A 495 16.74 -10.09 -21.20
N ARG A 496 17.21 -9.58 -20.07
CA ARG A 496 18.36 -10.19 -19.37
C ARG A 496 17.85 -11.31 -18.48
N GLU A 497 18.55 -12.42 -18.49
CA GLU A 497 18.12 -13.64 -17.81
C GLU A 497 19.26 -14.21 -16.99
N TRP A 498 18.98 -14.63 -15.76
CA TRP A 498 19.87 -15.45 -14.98
C TRP A 498 19.30 -16.87 -14.88
N THR A 499 20.17 -17.88 -15.01
CA THR A 499 19.84 -19.29 -14.71
C THR A 499 20.94 -19.92 -13.87
N ALA A 500 20.59 -20.93 -13.07
CA ALA A 500 21.59 -21.65 -12.26
C ALA A 500 22.69 -22.31 -13.12
N ALA A 501 22.36 -22.78 -14.33
CA ALA A 501 23.31 -23.45 -15.22
C ALA A 501 24.21 -22.48 -16.01
N GLY A 502 23.69 -21.32 -16.40
CA GLY A 502 24.35 -20.41 -17.35
C GLY A 502 24.78 -19.06 -16.76
N GLY A 503 24.38 -18.73 -15.53
CA GLY A 503 24.54 -17.37 -15.00
C GLY A 503 23.71 -16.35 -15.80
N TRP A 504 24.20 -15.11 -15.86
CA TRP A 504 23.56 -14.02 -16.60
C TRP A 504 23.81 -14.14 -18.12
N GLY A 505 22.73 -14.17 -18.89
CA GLY A 505 22.69 -14.06 -20.35
C GLY A 505 21.58 -13.10 -20.78
N SER A 506 21.26 -13.09 -22.07
CA SER A 506 20.19 -12.24 -22.61
C SER A 506 19.55 -12.90 -23.83
N TYR A 507 18.29 -12.55 -24.09
CA TYR A 507 17.57 -13.03 -25.26
C TYR A 507 16.56 -11.99 -25.75
N ALA A 508 16.30 -12.05 -27.06
CA ALA A 508 15.39 -11.14 -27.72
C ALA A 508 13.95 -11.68 -27.67
N VAL A 509 13.01 -10.80 -27.36
CA VAL A 509 11.57 -11.08 -27.38
C VAL A 509 10.90 -10.17 -28.43
N SER A 510 9.98 -10.73 -29.20
CA SER A 510 9.27 -9.96 -30.23
C SER A 510 8.34 -8.91 -29.61
N SER A 511 8.24 -7.76 -30.27
CA SER A 511 7.06 -6.91 -30.15
C SER A 511 5.90 -7.64 -30.81
N GLY A 512 4.77 -7.82 -30.13
CA GLY A 512 3.61 -8.68 -30.46
C GLY A 512 2.88 -8.56 -31.79
N ALA A 513 3.56 -8.14 -32.86
CA ALA A 513 3.09 -8.22 -34.24
C ALA A 513 2.60 -9.64 -34.61
N GLY A 514 2.99 -10.68 -33.86
CA GLY A 514 2.53 -12.06 -34.06
C GLY A 514 1.12 -12.38 -33.52
N ARG A 515 0.59 -11.65 -32.52
CA ARG A 515 -0.76 -11.91 -31.96
C ARG A 515 -1.78 -10.81 -32.24
N GLN A 516 -1.37 -9.57 -32.56
CA GLN A 516 -2.31 -8.52 -33.00
C GLN A 516 -3.12 -8.92 -34.23
N ALA A 517 -2.52 -9.67 -35.17
CA ALA A 517 -3.24 -10.21 -36.33
C ALA A 517 -4.35 -11.22 -35.98
N VAL A 518 -4.25 -11.91 -34.84
CA VAL A 518 -5.24 -12.90 -34.40
C VAL A 518 -6.39 -12.24 -33.62
N ALA A 519 -6.09 -11.17 -32.87
CA ALA A 519 -7.10 -10.39 -32.14
C ALA A 519 -7.99 -9.54 -33.08
N GLU A 520 -7.43 -8.96 -34.15
CA GLU A 520 -8.23 -8.25 -35.18
C GLU A 520 -9.10 -9.20 -36.01
N MET A 521 -8.66 -10.45 -36.26
CA MET A 521 -9.48 -11.46 -36.93
C MET A 521 -10.65 -11.96 -36.06
N ALA A 522 -10.47 -12.04 -34.73
CA ALA A 522 -11.53 -12.43 -33.80
C ALA A 522 -12.54 -11.31 -33.54
N SER A 523 -12.13 -10.05 -33.67
CA SER A 523 -13.02 -8.87 -33.57
C SER A 523 -13.89 -8.65 -34.80
N ASN A 524 -13.48 -9.15 -35.98
CA ASN A 524 -14.23 -9.00 -37.24
C ASN A 524 -15.16 -10.20 -37.56
N GLN A 525 -15.36 -11.10 -36.59
CA GLN A 525 -16.30 -12.23 -36.69
C GLN A 525 -17.42 -12.22 -35.63
N LYS A 526 -17.64 -11.08 -34.95
CA LYS A 526 -18.89 -10.78 -34.23
C LYS A 526 -19.55 -9.57 -34.88
#